data_AF-A0A0E3Q5T4-F1
#
_entry.id   AF-A0A0E3Q5T4-F1
#
_cell.length_a   1.000
_cell.length_b   1.000
_cell.length_c   1.000
_cell.angle_alpha   90.00
_cell.angle_beta   90.00
_cell.angle_gamma   90.00
#
_symmetry.space_group_name_H-M   'P 1'
#
loop_
_entity.id
_entity.type
_entity.pdbx_description
1 polymer ?
#
loop_
_entity_poly.entity_id
_entity_poly.type
_entity_poly.pdbx_seq_one_letter_code
_entity_poly.pdbx_strand_id
1 'polypeptide(L)'
;MITLNEAEAVEVSLSAVDEGDESRAFQALDSLTGIAADFLSENEEADAERVILSIESGAQAAAEREMELVTINSILSLGKLARKAADKGFESALGRAFIAIGKLGKTAAAHSLEAGSKVAATTLMEIWNFFPEKWDQEKVIAFSLLFKEIGISAAINGMEDVVLSAVTGLGEIGKKVAAKSLELETISSMLLLEEIGKIAAENYFDEALSSTALSIEEIGKLSVKKELNDAVLQCQWTLETLRVQAEEKALNNSSIVAEVSLDNFKDISCTDSEEKMEKFQEIKVLQKKIQSTL
;
A
#
# COMPACT_ATOMS: atom_id res chain seq x y z
N MET A 1 1.20 -5.75 -35.95
CA MET A 1 1.40 -5.04 -34.69
C MET A 1 2.51 -4.05 -34.94
N ILE A 2 2.24 -2.74 -34.89
CA ILE A 2 3.26 -1.71 -35.08
C ILE A 2 3.92 -1.53 -33.71
N THR A 3 5.19 -1.88 -33.60
CA THR A 3 6.00 -1.62 -32.41
C THR A 3 6.39 -0.15 -32.43
N LEU A 4 5.81 0.67 -31.55
CA LEU A 4 6.22 2.06 -31.36
C LEU A 4 7.61 2.07 -30.73
N ASN A 5 8.46 3.03 -31.12
CA ASN A 5 9.65 3.32 -30.32
C ASN A 5 9.25 4.04 -29.02
N GLU A 6 10.18 4.15 -28.06
CA GLU A 6 9.85 4.68 -26.74
C GLU A 6 9.23 6.09 -26.79
N ALA A 7 9.84 7.03 -27.52
CA ALA A 7 9.35 8.40 -27.59
C ALA A 7 7.94 8.48 -28.20
N GLU A 8 7.70 7.72 -29.27
CA GLU A 8 6.37 7.61 -29.88
C GLU A 8 5.37 6.97 -28.92
N ALA A 9 5.75 5.92 -28.20
CA ALA A 9 4.88 5.24 -27.25
C ALA A 9 4.49 6.15 -26.08
N VAL A 10 5.42 6.99 -25.58
CA VAL A 10 5.11 7.99 -24.55
C VAL A 10 4.10 9.02 -25.08
N GLU A 11 4.36 9.62 -26.24
CA GLU A 11 3.47 10.63 -26.83
C GLU A 11 2.07 10.07 -27.12
N VAL A 12 2.02 8.85 -27.68
CA VAL A 12 0.75 8.18 -28.00
C VAL A 12 -0.01 7.82 -26.73
N SER A 13 0.66 7.38 -25.65
CA SER A 13 -0.01 7.01 -24.40
C SER A 13 -0.79 8.17 -23.79
N LEU A 14 -0.24 9.39 -23.83
CA LEU A 14 -0.87 10.58 -23.28
C LEU A 14 -1.94 11.15 -24.22
N SER A 15 -1.62 11.30 -25.51
CA SER A 15 -2.58 11.85 -26.48
C SER A 15 -3.82 10.97 -26.65
N ALA A 16 -3.67 9.64 -26.64
CA ALA A 16 -4.80 8.73 -26.72
C ALA A 16 -5.72 8.82 -25.50
N VAL A 17 -5.15 8.98 -24.30
CA VAL A 17 -5.93 9.22 -23.07
C VAL A 17 -6.72 10.53 -23.17
N ASP A 18 -6.08 11.60 -23.66
CA ASP A 18 -6.75 12.89 -23.84
C ASP A 18 -7.91 12.83 -24.84
N GLU A 19 -7.75 12.05 -25.91
CA GLU A 19 -8.74 11.78 -26.95
C GLU A 19 -9.85 10.80 -26.51
N GLY A 20 -9.68 10.09 -25.39
CA GLY A 20 -10.61 9.06 -24.93
C GLY A 20 -10.46 7.70 -25.65
N ASP A 21 -9.36 7.48 -26.36
CA ASP A 21 -9.10 6.24 -27.11
C ASP A 21 -8.38 5.20 -26.23
N GLU A 22 -9.16 4.43 -25.48
CA GLU A 22 -8.65 3.37 -24.60
C GLU A 22 -7.83 2.32 -25.34
N SER A 23 -8.21 1.96 -26.57
CA SER A 23 -7.50 0.93 -27.35
C SER A 23 -6.11 1.42 -27.72
N ARG A 24 -5.98 2.68 -28.12
CA ARG A 24 -4.70 3.28 -28.49
C ARG A 24 -3.83 3.55 -27.26
N ALA A 25 -4.42 3.98 -26.15
CA ALA A 25 -3.73 4.12 -24.87
C ALA A 25 -3.17 2.77 -24.40
N PHE A 26 -3.98 1.71 -24.47
CA PHE A 26 -3.58 0.35 -24.14
C PHE A 26 -2.39 -0.12 -24.97
N GLN A 27 -2.45 0.05 -26.31
CA GLN A 27 -1.36 -0.37 -27.21
C GLN A 27 -0.04 0.36 -26.93
N ALA A 28 -0.11 1.64 -26.59
CA ALA A 28 1.06 2.43 -26.24
C ALA A 28 1.69 1.97 -24.92
N LEU A 29 0.89 1.74 -23.88
CA LEU A 29 1.35 1.25 -22.59
C LEU A 29 1.88 -0.19 -22.66
N ASP A 30 1.30 -1.04 -23.50
CA ASP A 30 1.81 -2.38 -23.79
C ASP A 30 3.17 -2.32 -24.52
N SER A 31 3.32 -1.39 -25.48
CA SER A 31 4.60 -1.16 -26.16
C SER A 31 5.69 -0.70 -25.18
N LEU A 32 5.38 0.27 -24.30
CA LEU A 32 6.30 0.68 -23.23
C LEU A 32 6.65 -0.47 -22.29
N THR A 33 5.69 -1.32 -21.96
CA THR A 33 5.93 -2.52 -21.12
C THR A 33 6.93 -3.47 -21.78
N GLY A 34 6.78 -3.71 -23.09
CA GLY A 34 7.73 -4.49 -23.87
C GLY A 34 9.14 -3.89 -23.84
N ILE A 35 9.25 -2.60 -24.09
CA ILE A 35 10.54 -1.87 -24.08
C ILE A 35 11.21 -1.96 -22.70
N ALA A 36 10.48 -1.69 -21.61
CA ALA A 36 11.02 -1.81 -20.25
C ALA A 36 11.48 -3.25 -19.96
N ALA A 37 10.71 -4.25 -20.41
CA ALA A 37 11.10 -5.64 -20.24
C ALA A 37 12.38 -5.97 -21.03
N ASP A 38 12.56 -5.44 -22.23
CA ASP A 38 13.77 -5.65 -23.03
C ASP A 38 15.00 -5.05 -22.35
N PHE A 39 14.91 -3.80 -21.85
CA PHE A 39 15.97 -3.19 -21.05
C PHE A 39 16.35 -4.03 -19.81
N LEU A 40 15.37 -4.57 -19.08
CA LEU A 40 15.65 -5.50 -17.98
C LEU A 40 16.32 -6.80 -18.45
N SER A 41 16.01 -7.30 -19.65
CA SER A 41 16.70 -8.47 -20.22
C SER A 41 18.17 -8.17 -20.50
N GLU A 42 18.43 -6.99 -21.05
CA GLU A 42 19.74 -6.49 -21.51
C GLU A 42 20.61 -5.95 -20.36
N ASN A 43 20.06 -5.90 -19.15
CA ASN A 43 20.68 -5.38 -17.92
C ASN A 43 20.88 -3.87 -17.93
N GLU A 44 19.99 -3.15 -18.61
CA GLU A 44 19.93 -1.69 -18.67
C GLU A 44 18.92 -1.17 -17.64
N GLU A 45 19.23 -1.33 -16.35
CA GLU A 45 18.31 -1.01 -15.24
C GLU A 45 17.82 0.45 -15.26
N ALA A 46 18.72 1.39 -15.55
CA ALA A 46 18.38 2.82 -15.57
C ALA A 46 17.39 3.17 -16.70
N ASP A 47 17.55 2.55 -17.87
CA ASP A 47 16.63 2.72 -18.99
C ASP A 47 15.28 2.05 -18.72
N ALA A 48 15.29 0.86 -18.12
CA ALA A 48 14.06 0.23 -17.64
C ALA A 48 13.31 1.11 -16.63
N GLU A 49 14.02 1.69 -15.65
CA GLU A 49 13.42 2.59 -14.65
C GLU A 49 12.77 3.82 -15.31
N ARG A 50 13.45 4.42 -16.30
CA ARG A 50 12.91 5.55 -17.06
C ARG A 50 11.63 5.18 -17.80
N VAL A 51 11.58 4.01 -18.44
CA VAL A 51 10.37 3.55 -19.14
C VAL A 51 9.24 3.23 -18.16
N ILE A 52 9.54 2.66 -16.99
CA ILE A 52 8.54 2.44 -15.94
C ILE A 52 7.91 3.77 -15.49
N LEU A 53 8.69 4.84 -15.36
CA LEU A 53 8.16 6.19 -15.07
C LEU A 53 7.22 6.70 -16.17
N SER A 54 7.52 6.40 -17.44
CA SER A 54 6.62 6.74 -18.53
C SER A 54 5.32 5.94 -18.50
N ILE A 55 5.38 4.65 -18.17
CA ILE A 55 4.19 3.80 -17.95
C ILE A 55 3.35 4.37 -16.80
N GLU A 56 3.99 4.72 -15.68
CA GLU A 56 3.32 5.36 -14.53
C GLU A 56 2.56 6.61 -14.98
N SER A 57 3.22 7.51 -15.70
CA SER A 57 2.63 8.78 -16.15
C SER A 57 1.40 8.59 -17.05
N GLY A 58 1.50 7.70 -18.06
CA GLY A 58 0.37 7.42 -18.95
C GLY A 58 -0.78 6.69 -18.25
N ALA A 59 -0.46 5.76 -17.36
CA ALA A 59 -1.47 5.01 -16.61
C ALA A 59 -2.20 5.88 -15.56
N GLN A 60 -1.49 6.83 -14.94
CA GLN A 60 -2.09 7.84 -14.06
C GLN A 60 -3.11 8.68 -14.81
N ALA A 61 -2.73 9.22 -15.98
CA ALA A 61 -3.65 9.98 -16.82
C ALA A 61 -4.87 9.13 -17.23
N ALA A 62 -4.67 7.85 -17.55
CA ALA A 62 -5.77 6.94 -17.88
C ALA A 62 -6.73 6.74 -16.69
N ALA A 63 -6.20 6.58 -15.47
CA ALA A 63 -7.03 6.47 -14.27
C ALA A 63 -7.82 7.77 -13.97
N GLU A 64 -7.19 8.93 -14.16
CA GLU A 64 -7.85 10.24 -14.01
C GLU A 64 -8.97 10.45 -15.03
N ARG A 65 -8.87 9.83 -16.21
CA ARG A 65 -9.92 9.78 -17.25
C ARG A 65 -10.86 8.59 -17.11
N GLU A 66 -10.86 7.92 -15.95
CA GLU A 66 -11.76 6.81 -15.61
C GLU A 66 -11.65 5.58 -16.54
N MET A 67 -10.49 5.40 -17.20
CA MET A 67 -10.22 4.26 -18.10
C MET A 67 -9.83 3.00 -17.32
N GLU A 68 -10.78 2.40 -16.59
CA GLU A 68 -10.51 1.32 -15.62
C GLU A 68 -9.74 0.13 -16.20
N LEU A 69 -10.08 -0.32 -17.40
CA LEU A 69 -9.38 -1.45 -18.04
C LEU A 69 -7.93 -1.11 -18.38
N VAL A 70 -7.65 0.13 -18.82
CA VAL A 70 -6.28 0.57 -19.09
C VAL A 70 -5.48 0.64 -17.78
N THR A 71 -6.11 1.13 -16.71
CA THR A 71 -5.52 1.17 -15.35
C THR A 71 -5.18 -0.23 -14.84
N ILE A 72 -6.12 -1.18 -14.88
CA ILE A 72 -5.91 -2.57 -14.44
C ILE A 72 -4.74 -3.21 -15.19
N ASN A 73 -4.73 -3.08 -16.52
CA ASN A 73 -3.69 -3.69 -17.33
C ASN A 73 -2.32 -3.06 -17.06
N SER A 74 -2.26 -1.76 -16.85
CA SER A 74 -1.02 -1.06 -16.48
C SER A 74 -0.47 -1.56 -15.14
N ILE A 75 -1.32 -1.74 -14.13
CA ILE A 75 -0.93 -2.32 -12.83
C ILE A 75 -0.34 -3.72 -13.01
N LEU A 76 -1.00 -4.59 -13.77
CA LEU A 76 -0.53 -5.95 -14.02
C LEU A 76 0.80 -5.98 -14.78
N SER A 77 0.97 -5.08 -15.76
CA SER A 77 2.22 -4.90 -16.49
C SER A 77 3.36 -4.44 -15.59
N LEU A 78 3.11 -3.44 -14.73
CA LEU A 78 4.08 -3.01 -13.72
C LEU A 78 4.44 -4.16 -12.75
N GLY A 79 3.46 -5.00 -12.36
CA GLY A 79 3.71 -6.18 -11.53
C GLY A 79 4.62 -7.21 -12.18
N LYS A 80 4.47 -7.42 -13.50
CA LYS A 80 5.39 -8.27 -14.28
C LYS A 80 6.80 -7.68 -14.34
N LEU A 81 6.92 -6.37 -14.54
CA LEU A 81 8.21 -5.67 -14.55
C LEU A 81 8.88 -5.74 -13.18
N ALA A 82 8.13 -5.55 -12.09
CA ALA A 82 8.61 -5.70 -10.71
C ALA A 82 9.18 -7.11 -10.47
N ARG A 83 8.45 -8.16 -10.89
CA ARG A 83 8.94 -9.54 -10.77
C ARG A 83 10.23 -9.76 -11.55
N LYS A 84 10.29 -9.27 -12.79
CA LYS A 84 11.49 -9.40 -13.63
C LYS A 84 12.68 -8.65 -13.05
N ALA A 85 12.45 -7.45 -12.51
CA ALA A 85 13.48 -6.67 -11.83
C ALA A 85 14.00 -7.41 -10.57
N ALA A 86 13.09 -7.98 -9.78
CA ALA A 86 13.44 -8.81 -8.62
C ALA A 86 14.29 -10.05 -9.02
N ASP A 87 13.88 -10.77 -10.06
CA ASP A 87 14.62 -11.95 -10.56
C ASP A 87 16.05 -11.60 -11.03
N LYS A 88 16.27 -10.35 -11.43
CA LYS A 88 17.56 -9.81 -11.88
C LYS A 88 18.36 -9.12 -10.76
N GLY A 89 17.78 -8.90 -9.58
CA GLY A 89 18.40 -8.12 -8.50
C GLY A 89 18.47 -6.60 -8.79
N PHE A 90 17.58 -6.09 -9.65
CA PHE A 90 17.47 -4.67 -10.00
C PHE A 90 16.57 -3.94 -9.01
N GLU A 91 17.16 -3.57 -7.87
CA GLU A 91 16.47 -2.91 -6.75
C GLU A 91 15.82 -1.57 -7.12
N SER A 92 16.43 -0.78 -8.01
CA SER A 92 15.91 0.53 -8.40
C SER A 92 14.68 0.37 -9.26
N ALA A 93 14.74 -0.50 -10.28
CA ALA A 93 13.60 -0.79 -11.14
C ALA A 93 12.46 -1.48 -10.38
N LEU A 94 12.77 -2.40 -9.45
CA LEU A 94 11.79 -3.01 -8.55
C LEU A 94 11.11 -1.94 -7.69
N GLY A 95 11.91 -1.08 -7.06
CA GLY A 95 11.49 0.08 -6.28
C GLY A 95 10.48 0.94 -7.03
N ARG A 96 10.89 1.35 -8.23
CA ARG A 96 10.07 2.18 -9.11
C ARG A 96 8.73 1.52 -9.46
N ALA A 97 8.76 0.23 -9.81
CA ALA A 97 7.56 -0.48 -10.24
C ALA A 97 6.50 -0.59 -9.13
N PHE A 98 6.88 -0.95 -7.89
CA PHE A 98 5.89 -1.05 -6.82
C PHE A 98 5.38 0.33 -6.38
N ILE A 99 6.22 1.37 -6.41
CA ILE A 99 5.77 2.75 -6.14
C ILE A 99 4.73 3.19 -7.18
N ALA A 100 5.00 2.94 -8.47
CA ALA A 100 4.06 3.24 -9.54
C ALA A 100 2.71 2.52 -9.36
N ILE A 101 2.73 1.23 -8.97
CA ILE A 101 1.52 0.47 -8.67
C ILE A 101 0.72 1.10 -7.53
N GLY A 102 1.38 1.43 -6.41
CA GLY A 102 0.68 1.96 -5.25
C GLY A 102 0.09 3.35 -5.50
N LYS A 103 0.81 4.22 -6.22
CA LYS A 103 0.26 5.51 -6.68
C LYS A 103 -0.91 5.31 -7.62
N LEU A 104 -0.82 4.37 -8.55
CA LEU A 104 -1.90 4.10 -9.49
C LEU A 104 -3.13 3.52 -8.78
N GLY A 105 -2.93 2.68 -7.77
CA GLY A 105 -3.99 2.19 -6.89
C GLY A 105 -4.68 3.31 -6.10
N LYS A 106 -3.91 4.29 -5.60
CA LYS A 106 -4.45 5.48 -4.95
C LYS A 106 -5.28 6.32 -5.92
N THR A 107 -4.76 6.61 -7.11
CA THR A 107 -5.49 7.40 -8.13
C THR A 107 -6.73 6.67 -8.61
N ALA A 108 -6.65 5.37 -8.84
CA ALA A 108 -7.81 4.52 -9.12
C ALA A 108 -8.88 4.69 -8.03
N ALA A 109 -8.50 4.60 -6.75
CA ALA A 109 -9.43 4.83 -5.65
C ALA A 109 -9.97 6.28 -5.61
N ALA A 110 -9.15 7.29 -5.92
CA ALA A 110 -9.59 8.69 -5.96
C ALA A 110 -10.63 8.95 -7.05
N HIS A 111 -10.62 8.13 -8.12
CA HIS A 111 -11.55 8.19 -9.25
C HIS A 111 -12.59 7.06 -9.23
N SER A 112 -12.84 6.44 -8.07
CA SER A 112 -13.86 5.38 -7.89
C SER A 112 -13.68 4.15 -8.80
N LEU A 113 -12.44 3.86 -9.24
CA LEU A 113 -12.08 2.68 -10.02
C LEU A 113 -11.77 1.52 -9.07
N GLU A 114 -12.82 0.93 -8.51
CA GLU A 114 -12.73 -0.07 -7.43
C GLU A 114 -11.88 -1.29 -7.82
N ALA A 115 -12.12 -1.84 -9.02
CA ALA A 115 -11.39 -3.02 -9.48
C ALA A 115 -9.92 -2.69 -9.72
N GLY A 116 -9.63 -1.52 -10.33
CA GLY A 116 -8.27 -1.01 -10.49
C GLY A 116 -7.53 -0.91 -9.15
N SER A 117 -8.15 -0.32 -8.14
CA SER A 117 -7.53 -0.15 -6.83
C SER A 117 -7.31 -1.47 -6.09
N LYS A 118 -8.28 -2.39 -6.14
CA LYS A 118 -8.16 -3.74 -5.57
C LYS A 118 -7.06 -4.56 -6.23
N VAL A 119 -6.91 -4.46 -7.55
CA VAL A 119 -5.81 -5.10 -8.29
C VAL A 119 -4.46 -4.51 -7.87
N ALA A 120 -4.36 -3.20 -7.64
CA ALA A 120 -3.12 -2.59 -7.14
C ALA A 120 -2.73 -3.13 -5.76
N ALA A 121 -3.65 -3.15 -4.79
CA ALA A 121 -3.40 -3.69 -3.46
C ALA A 121 -2.96 -5.17 -3.50
N THR A 122 -3.62 -5.98 -4.32
CA THR A 122 -3.28 -7.40 -4.52
C THR A 122 -1.89 -7.56 -5.14
N THR A 123 -1.58 -6.78 -6.18
CA THR A 123 -0.30 -6.83 -6.89
C THR A 123 0.85 -6.40 -5.98
N LEU A 124 0.68 -5.36 -5.16
CA LEU A 124 1.67 -4.99 -4.14
C LEU A 124 1.95 -6.13 -3.17
N MET A 125 0.91 -6.83 -2.71
CA MET A 125 1.07 -7.94 -1.78
C MET A 125 1.78 -9.14 -2.42
N GLU A 126 1.52 -9.40 -3.71
CA GLU A 126 2.29 -10.40 -4.47
C GLU A 126 3.77 -10.03 -4.52
N ILE A 127 4.11 -8.77 -4.85
CA ILE A 127 5.49 -8.26 -4.89
C ILE A 127 6.17 -8.44 -3.54
N TRP A 128 5.51 -8.03 -2.47
CA TRP A 128 5.99 -8.22 -1.12
C TRP A 128 6.31 -9.68 -0.78
N ASN A 129 5.53 -10.63 -1.32
CA ASN A 129 5.64 -12.06 -1.03
C ASN A 129 6.73 -12.78 -1.83
N PHE A 130 6.97 -12.41 -3.09
CA PHE A 130 7.90 -13.14 -3.94
C PHE A 130 9.35 -12.65 -3.85
N PHE A 131 9.60 -11.49 -3.24
CA PHE A 131 10.95 -10.97 -3.12
C PHE A 131 11.77 -11.78 -2.11
N PRO A 132 12.88 -12.42 -2.54
CA PRO A 132 13.60 -13.40 -1.72
C PRO A 132 14.49 -12.75 -0.65
N GLU A 133 14.87 -11.49 -0.82
CA GLU A 133 15.73 -10.78 0.13
C GLU A 133 14.93 -10.06 1.23
N LYS A 134 15.65 -9.57 2.24
CA LYS A 134 15.04 -8.74 3.27
C LYS A 134 14.86 -7.34 2.71
N TRP A 135 13.61 -6.89 2.61
CA TRP A 135 13.30 -5.47 2.47
C TRP A 135 14.02 -4.66 3.55
N ASP A 136 14.70 -3.59 3.15
CA ASP A 136 15.22 -2.59 4.07
C ASP A 136 14.08 -1.80 4.72
N GLN A 137 14.41 -1.08 5.80
CA GLN A 137 13.44 -0.32 6.59
C GLN A 137 12.64 0.68 5.73
N GLU A 138 13.29 1.40 4.82
CA GLU A 138 12.64 2.42 4.01
C GLU A 138 11.63 1.78 3.05
N LYS A 139 11.98 0.66 2.41
CA LYS A 139 11.07 -0.08 1.53
C LYS A 139 9.89 -0.70 2.29
N VAL A 140 10.11 -1.25 3.49
CA VAL A 140 9.01 -1.76 4.33
C VAL A 140 8.01 -0.64 4.65
N ILE A 141 8.51 0.53 5.06
CA ILE A 141 7.65 1.67 5.35
C ILE A 141 6.98 2.20 4.08
N ALA A 142 7.68 2.21 2.95
CA ALA A 142 7.12 2.60 1.65
C ALA A 142 5.94 1.71 1.24
N PHE A 143 6.09 0.38 1.27
CA PHE A 143 4.98 -0.56 1.03
C PHE A 143 3.78 -0.26 1.94
N SER A 144 4.07 -0.06 3.22
CA SER A 144 3.03 0.21 4.23
C SER A 144 2.28 1.51 3.94
N LEU A 145 3.00 2.56 3.51
CA LEU A 145 2.43 3.84 3.10
C LEU A 145 1.58 3.72 1.83
N LEU A 146 1.98 2.91 0.85
CA LEU A 146 1.20 2.71 -0.37
C LEU A 146 -0.16 2.06 -0.07
N PHE A 147 -0.19 1.04 0.81
CA PHE A 147 -1.44 0.47 1.29
C PHE A 147 -2.29 1.49 2.05
N LYS A 148 -1.68 2.30 2.91
CA LYS A 148 -2.36 3.37 3.63
C LYS A 148 -3.03 4.37 2.68
N GLU A 149 -2.31 4.85 1.68
CA GLU A 149 -2.83 5.83 0.72
C GLU A 149 -3.96 5.25 -0.15
N ILE A 150 -3.86 3.98 -0.56
CA ILE A 150 -4.97 3.27 -1.21
C ILE A 150 -6.18 3.20 -0.28
N GLY A 151 -5.99 2.73 0.96
CA GLY A 151 -7.05 2.55 1.93
C GLY A 151 -7.77 3.85 2.28
N ILE A 152 -7.04 4.94 2.54
CA ILE A 152 -7.63 6.25 2.82
C ILE A 152 -8.42 6.78 1.61
N SER A 153 -7.84 6.73 0.41
CA SER A 153 -8.53 7.20 -0.80
C SER A 153 -9.79 6.39 -1.08
N ALA A 154 -9.75 5.08 -0.86
CA ALA A 154 -10.90 4.20 -1.00
C ALA A 154 -11.98 4.49 0.03
N ALA A 155 -11.59 4.73 1.28
CA ALA A 155 -12.53 5.04 2.35
C ALA A 155 -13.30 6.34 2.07
N ILE A 156 -12.59 7.39 1.61
CA ILE A 156 -13.19 8.67 1.22
C ILE A 156 -14.18 8.51 0.05
N ASN A 157 -13.94 7.56 -0.85
CA ASN A 157 -14.75 7.34 -2.05
C ASN A 157 -15.77 6.20 -1.91
N GLY A 158 -16.04 5.74 -0.69
CA GLY A 158 -17.14 4.80 -0.46
C GLY A 158 -16.83 3.33 -0.77
N MET A 159 -15.55 2.94 -0.96
CA MET A 159 -15.16 1.60 -1.43
C MET A 159 -14.64 0.71 -0.29
N GLU A 160 -15.54 0.22 0.56
CA GLU A 160 -15.18 -0.61 1.75
C GLU A 160 -14.36 -1.86 1.40
N ASP A 161 -14.67 -2.52 0.28
CA ASP A 161 -13.93 -3.69 -0.24
C ASP A 161 -12.43 -3.41 -0.50
N VAL A 162 -12.12 -2.21 -0.97
CA VAL A 162 -10.74 -1.79 -1.24
C VAL A 162 -10.06 -1.41 0.08
N VAL A 163 -10.79 -0.80 1.03
CA VAL A 163 -10.28 -0.57 2.39
C VAL A 163 -9.90 -1.89 3.05
N LEU A 164 -10.76 -2.91 2.97
CA LEU A 164 -10.48 -4.25 3.48
C LEU A 164 -9.24 -4.87 2.84
N SER A 165 -9.07 -4.70 1.53
CA SER A 165 -7.89 -5.17 0.80
C SER A 165 -6.61 -4.47 1.28
N ALA A 166 -6.67 -3.16 1.51
CA ALA A 166 -5.56 -2.37 2.02
C ALA A 166 -5.17 -2.72 3.47
N VAL A 167 -6.17 -2.82 4.35
CA VAL A 167 -6.00 -3.25 5.74
C VAL A 167 -5.41 -4.65 5.82
N THR A 168 -5.90 -5.58 5.01
CA THR A 168 -5.38 -6.96 4.97
C THR A 168 -3.90 -6.98 4.55
N GLY A 169 -3.55 -6.29 3.46
CA GLY A 169 -2.17 -6.21 2.99
C GLY A 169 -1.23 -5.60 4.03
N LEU A 170 -1.64 -4.48 4.63
CA LEU A 170 -0.87 -3.80 5.67
C LEU A 170 -0.76 -4.64 6.96
N GLY A 171 -1.83 -5.32 7.34
CA GLY A 171 -1.85 -6.28 8.46
C GLY A 171 -0.85 -7.42 8.25
N GLU A 172 -0.82 -8.01 7.06
CA GLU A 172 0.16 -9.05 6.70
C GLU A 172 1.61 -8.55 6.72
N ILE A 173 1.86 -7.32 6.25
CA ILE A 173 3.18 -6.67 6.38
C ILE A 173 3.55 -6.55 7.86
N GLY A 174 2.66 -5.97 8.66
CA GLY A 174 2.82 -5.80 10.11
C GLY A 174 3.15 -7.11 10.83
N LYS A 175 2.43 -8.19 10.53
CA LYS A 175 2.68 -9.51 11.10
C LYS A 175 4.06 -10.05 10.74
N LYS A 176 4.47 -9.88 9.48
CA LYS A 176 5.77 -10.37 9.01
C LYS A 176 6.94 -9.61 9.62
N VAL A 177 6.82 -8.29 9.81
CA VAL A 177 7.88 -7.47 10.43
C VAL A 177 7.95 -7.73 11.94
N ALA A 178 6.80 -7.91 12.60
CA ALA A 178 6.74 -8.33 14.01
C ALA A 178 7.40 -9.70 14.21
N ALA A 179 7.09 -10.68 13.34
CA ALA A 179 7.69 -12.01 13.39
C ALA A 179 9.22 -12.00 13.23
N LYS A 180 9.77 -10.98 12.54
CA LYS A 180 11.20 -10.73 12.35
C LYS A 180 11.82 -9.83 13.43
N SER A 181 11.06 -9.46 14.47
CA SER A 181 11.50 -8.57 15.56
C SER A 181 11.92 -7.17 15.09
N LEU A 182 11.30 -6.67 14.02
CA LEU A 182 11.50 -5.32 13.49
C LEU A 182 10.49 -4.37 14.16
N GLU A 183 10.80 -3.94 15.39
CA GLU A 183 9.85 -3.22 16.26
C GLU A 183 9.37 -1.89 15.66
N LEU A 184 10.27 -1.13 15.05
CA LEU A 184 9.95 0.16 14.45
C LEU A 184 8.96 0.02 13.30
N GLU A 185 9.21 -0.91 12.38
CA GLU A 185 8.36 -1.21 11.24
C GLU A 185 7.01 -1.80 11.68
N THR A 186 7.01 -2.55 12.78
CA THR A 186 5.80 -3.07 13.42
C THR A 186 4.92 -1.93 13.94
N ILE A 187 5.50 -1.01 14.71
CA ILE A 187 4.81 0.20 15.20
C ILE A 187 4.33 1.05 14.02
N SER A 188 5.17 1.23 13.00
CA SER A 188 4.82 1.96 11.78
C SER A 188 3.56 1.38 11.14
N SER A 189 3.48 0.05 10.97
CA SER A 189 2.31 -0.62 10.40
C SER A 189 1.03 -0.39 11.22
N MET A 190 1.12 -0.46 12.56
CA MET A 190 -0.03 -0.19 13.45
C MET A 190 -0.51 1.26 13.36
N LEU A 191 0.41 2.23 13.31
CA LEU A 191 0.06 3.65 13.16
C LEU A 191 -0.64 3.93 11.83
N LEU A 192 -0.22 3.26 10.75
CA LEU A 192 -0.86 3.41 9.45
C LEU A 192 -2.22 2.70 9.39
N LEU A 193 -2.36 1.54 10.03
CA LEU A 193 -3.66 0.88 10.22
C LEU A 193 -4.61 1.76 11.03
N GLU A 194 -4.11 2.41 12.09
CA GLU A 194 -4.87 3.39 12.86
C GLU A 194 -5.43 4.47 11.94
N GLU A 195 -4.60 5.11 11.11
CA GLU A 195 -5.04 6.16 10.18
C GLU A 195 -6.15 5.67 9.24
N ILE A 196 -6.03 4.48 8.65
CA ILE A 196 -7.09 3.89 7.81
C ILE A 196 -8.36 3.66 8.63
N GLY A 197 -8.22 3.10 9.84
CA GLY A 197 -9.33 2.83 10.75
C GLY A 197 -10.10 4.09 11.13
N LYS A 198 -9.42 5.22 11.35
CA LYS A 198 -10.10 6.50 11.61
C LYS A 198 -11.00 6.94 10.46
N ILE A 199 -10.49 6.86 9.24
CA ILE A 199 -11.26 7.23 8.05
C ILE A 199 -12.39 6.22 7.79
N ALA A 200 -12.17 4.92 8.06
CA ALA A 200 -13.23 3.92 8.01
C ALA A 200 -14.37 4.22 9.00
N ALA A 201 -14.03 4.61 10.25
CA ALA A 201 -15.01 5.02 11.25
C ALA A 201 -15.81 6.27 10.82
N GLU A 202 -15.12 7.26 10.24
CA GLU A 202 -15.74 8.48 9.71
C GLU A 202 -16.75 8.20 8.59
N ASN A 203 -16.50 7.15 7.79
CA ASN A 203 -17.35 6.71 6.68
C ASN A 203 -18.31 5.56 7.06
N TYR A 204 -18.43 5.22 8.34
CA TYR A 204 -19.33 4.18 8.88
C TYR A 204 -19.07 2.77 8.34
N PHE A 205 -17.82 2.46 7.99
CA PHE A 205 -17.38 1.13 7.56
C PHE A 205 -17.07 0.23 8.75
N ASP A 206 -18.13 -0.33 9.34
CA ASP A 206 -18.07 -1.18 10.53
C ASP A 206 -17.24 -2.45 10.28
N GLU A 207 -17.33 -3.06 9.08
CA GLU A 207 -16.56 -4.25 8.74
C GLU A 207 -15.08 -3.92 8.54
N ALA A 208 -14.76 -2.86 7.79
CA ALA A 208 -13.37 -2.44 7.61
C ALA A 208 -12.71 -2.03 8.92
N LEU A 209 -13.41 -1.32 9.81
CA LEU A 209 -12.90 -0.95 11.13
C LEU A 209 -12.67 -2.18 12.02
N SER A 210 -13.59 -3.16 11.98
CA SER A 210 -13.43 -4.44 12.67
C SER A 210 -12.21 -5.21 12.16
N SER A 211 -12.04 -5.29 10.84
CA SER A 211 -10.87 -5.92 10.20
C SER A 211 -9.56 -5.22 10.57
N THR A 212 -9.60 -3.89 10.70
CA THR A 212 -8.45 -3.09 11.16
C THR A 212 -8.07 -3.46 12.59
N ALA A 213 -9.04 -3.52 13.51
CA ALA A 213 -8.80 -3.92 14.90
C ALA A 213 -8.23 -5.34 15.00
N LEU A 214 -8.79 -6.31 14.26
CA LEU A 214 -8.28 -7.69 14.21
C LEU A 214 -6.85 -7.75 13.67
N SER A 215 -6.54 -6.98 12.61
CA SER A 215 -5.18 -6.90 12.07
C SER A 215 -4.19 -6.39 13.12
N ILE A 216 -4.55 -5.34 13.86
CA ILE A 216 -3.73 -4.81 14.95
C ILE A 216 -3.57 -5.84 16.07
N GLU A 217 -4.64 -6.54 16.45
CA GLU A 217 -4.62 -7.60 17.46
C GLU A 217 -3.64 -8.72 17.09
N GLU A 218 -3.67 -9.19 15.84
CA GLU A 218 -2.77 -10.25 15.37
C GLU A 218 -1.30 -9.80 15.38
N ILE A 219 -1.02 -8.55 14.97
CA ILE A 219 0.32 -7.97 15.07
C ILE A 219 0.72 -7.88 16.55
N GLY A 220 -0.15 -7.37 17.42
CA GLY A 220 0.09 -7.27 18.87
C GLY A 220 0.41 -8.61 19.50
N LYS A 221 -0.33 -9.68 19.18
CA LYS A 221 -0.07 -11.04 19.65
C LYS A 221 1.31 -11.54 19.22
N LEU A 222 1.78 -11.19 18.02
CA LEU A 222 3.13 -11.49 17.57
C LEU A 222 4.17 -10.65 18.32
N SER A 223 3.91 -9.37 18.55
CA SER A 223 4.77 -8.47 19.33
C SER A 223 5.00 -8.99 20.75
N VAL A 224 3.95 -9.48 21.42
CA VAL A 224 4.08 -10.13 22.75
C VAL A 224 5.00 -11.34 22.68
N LYS A 225 4.78 -12.24 21.71
CA LYS A 225 5.63 -13.43 21.51
C LYS A 225 7.09 -13.10 21.20
N LYS A 226 7.35 -11.90 20.71
CA LYS A 226 8.66 -11.41 20.27
C LYS A 226 9.27 -10.38 21.22
N GLU A 227 8.61 -10.14 22.36
CA GLU A 227 9.05 -9.21 23.41
C GLU A 227 9.23 -7.76 22.89
N LEU A 228 8.43 -7.37 21.90
CA LEU A 228 8.42 -6.03 21.30
C LEU A 228 7.53 -5.09 22.12
N ASN A 229 7.98 -4.73 23.32
CA ASN A 229 7.17 -4.03 24.33
C ASN A 229 6.58 -2.70 23.83
N ASP A 230 7.31 -1.95 23.01
CA ASP A 230 6.79 -0.67 22.50
C ASP A 230 5.72 -0.90 21.43
N ALA A 231 5.86 -1.96 20.63
CA ALA A 231 4.81 -2.36 19.70
C ALA A 231 3.55 -2.88 20.42
N VAL A 232 3.70 -3.55 21.57
CA VAL A 232 2.54 -3.95 22.39
C VAL A 232 1.82 -2.74 22.98
N LEU A 233 2.56 -1.75 23.49
CA LEU A 233 1.97 -0.50 23.97
C LEU A 233 1.23 0.24 22.85
N GLN A 234 1.85 0.36 21.66
CA GLN A 234 1.20 0.96 20.49
C GLN A 234 -0.09 0.20 20.12
N CYS A 235 -0.08 -1.13 20.15
CA CYS A 235 -1.25 -1.96 19.90
C CYS A 235 -2.41 -1.60 20.84
N GLN A 236 -2.15 -1.48 22.14
CA GLN A 236 -3.16 -1.11 23.13
C GLN A 236 -3.73 0.28 22.84
N TRP A 237 -2.88 1.28 22.56
CA TRP A 237 -3.33 2.64 22.24
C TRP A 237 -4.14 2.73 20.96
N THR A 238 -3.71 2.04 19.91
CA THR A 238 -4.45 2.03 18.66
C THR A 238 -5.81 1.34 18.83
N LEU A 239 -5.86 0.18 19.49
CA LEU A 239 -7.13 -0.52 19.73
C LEU A 239 -8.10 0.32 20.56
N GLU A 240 -7.61 0.99 21.61
CA GLU A 240 -8.43 1.90 22.41
C GLU A 240 -8.94 3.09 21.59
N THR A 241 -8.08 3.66 20.74
CA THR A 241 -8.46 4.76 19.84
C THR A 241 -9.58 4.33 18.88
N LEU A 242 -9.45 3.15 18.25
CA LEU A 242 -10.45 2.64 17.33
C LEU A 242 -11.75 2.26 18.06
N ARG A 243 -11.69 1.71 19.28
CA ARG A 243 -12.85 1.42 20.13
C ARG A 243 -13.66 2.68 20.42
N VAL A 244 -12.99 3.75 20.88
CA VAL A 244 -13.63 5.04 21.19
C VAL A 244 -14.29 5.61 19.94
N GLN A 245 -13.61 5.58 18.78
CA GLN A 245 -14.19 6.07 17.54
C GLN A 245 -15.40 5.26 17.06
N ALA A 246 -15.34 3.93 17.18
CA ALA A 246 -16.47 3.06 16.87
C ALA A 246 -17.67 3.39 17.76
N GLU A 247 -17.46 3.60 19.07
CA GLU A 247 -18.51 3.99 20.02
C GLU A 247 -19.13 5.34 19.69
N GLU A 248 -18.31 6.36 19.42
CA GLU A 248 -18.77 7.69 19.02
C GLU A 248 -19.61 7.67 17.74
N LYS A 249 -19.32 6.73 16.84
CA LYS A 249 -20.03 6.53 15.57
C LYS A 249 -21.13 5.48 15.63
N ALA A 250 -21.39 4.89 16.79
CA ALA A 250 -22.35 3.80 17.00
C ALA A 250 -22.13 2.57 16.08
N LEU A 251 -20.86 2.28 15.76
CA LEU A 251 -20.41 1.11 15.01
C LEU A 251 -20.27 -0.07 15.98
N ASN A 252 -21.40 -0.72 16.27
CA ASN A 252 -21.51 -1.69 17.36
C ASN A 252 -20.57 -2.88 17.18
N ASN A 253 -20.38 -3.39 15.96
CA ASN A 253 -19.55 -4.58 15.75
C ASN A 253 -18.08 -4.25 16.02
N SER A 254 -17.57 -3.18 15.41
CA SER A 254 -16.19 -2.74 15.58
C SER A 254 -15.87 -2.28 17.00
N SER A 255 -16.80 -1.64 17.71
CA SER A 255 -16.64 -1.31 19.14
C SER A 255 -16.39 -2.57 19.96
N ILE A 256 -17.23 -3.61 19.79
CA ILE A 256 -17.08 -4.89 20.49
C ILE A 256 -15.79 -5.60 20.07
N VAL A 257 -15.48 -5.64 18.78
CA VAL A 257 -14.27 -6.29 18.26
C VAL A 257 -13.01 -5.61 18.81
N ALA A 258 -12.97 -4.27 18.83
CA ALA A 258 -11.84 -3.53 19.37
C ALA A 258 -11.70 -3.71 20.89
N GLU A 259 -12.82 -3.75 21.64
CA GLU A 259 -12.80 -4.06 23.08
C GLU A 259 -12.26 -5.47 23.33
N VAL A 260 -12.82 -6.49 22.68
CA VAL A 260 -12.35 -7.88 22.83
C VAL A 260 -10.88 -8.03 22.41
N SER A 261 -10.45 -7.32 21.37
CA SER A 261 -9.05 -7.28 20.95
C SER A 261 -8.16 -6.68 22.04
N LEU A 262 -8.58 -5.57 22.66
CA LEU A 262 -7.85 -4.89 23.73
C LEU A 262 -7.75 -5.76 24.99
N ASP A 263 -8.80 -6.51 25.31
CA ASP A 263 -8.87 -7.43 26.45
C ASP A 263 -7.75 -8.47 26.45
N ASN A 264 -7.29 -8.89 25.27
CA ASN A 264 -6.16 -9.82 25.11
C ASN A 264 -4.82 -9.26 25.61
N PHE A 265 -4.75 -7.96 25.90
CA PHE A 265 -3.52 -7.28 26.33
C PHE A 265 -3.63 -6.64 27.72
N LYS A 266 -4.75 -6.75 28.43
CA LYS A 266 -4.99 -6.08 29.74
C LYS A 266 -4.00 -6.49 30.83
N ASP A 267 -3.57 -7.75 30.83
CA ASP A 267 -2.64 -8.27 31.84
C ASP A 267 -1.16 -7.99 31.51
N ILE A 268 -0.89 -7.31 30.41
CA ILE A 268 0.47 -7.01 29.95
C ILE A 268 0.88 -5.63 30.47
N SER A 269 1.74 -5.62 31.48
CA SER A 269 2.30 -4.39 32.03
C SER A 269 3.34 -3.80 31.08
N CYS A 270 2.93 -2.89 30.20
CA CYS A 270 3.83 -1.97 29.53
C CYS A 270 3.82 -0.64 30.28
N THR A 271 4.99 -0.19 30.75
CA THR A 271 5.11 1.14 31.35
C THR A 271 5.01 2.19 30.25
N ASP A 272 4.04 3.10 30.43
CA ASP A 272 3.92 4.34 29.69
C ASP A 272 5.02 5.31 30.13
N SER A 273 5.68 5.98 29.19
CA SER A 273 6.70 7.00 29.47
C SER A 273 6.73 8.03 28.35
N GLU A 274 7.12 9.27 28.70
CA GLU A 274 7.30 10.37 27.74
C GLU A 274 8.26 9.97 26.60
N GLU A 275 9.31 9.21 26.92
CA GLU A 275 10.29 8.67 25.95
C GLU A 275 9.63 7.80 24.86
N LYS A 276 8.62 6.99 25.22
CA LYS A 276 7.89 6.16 24.24
C LYS A 276 7.00 6.99 23.34
N MET A 277 6.38 8.03 23.88
CA MET A 277 5.60 8.97 23.07
C MET A 277 6.48 9.69 22.05
N GLU A 278 7.68 10.13 22.46
CA GLU A 278 8.67 10.73 21.56
C GLU A 278 9.07 9.76 20.44
N LYS A 279 9.39 8.50 20.77
CA LYS A 279 9.71 7.46 19.78
C LYS A 279 8.61 7.27 18.73
N PHE A 280 7.33 7.31 19.12
CA PHE A 280 6.23 7.17 18.16
C PHE A 280 6.07 8.41 17.28
N GLN A 281 6.38 9.61 17.80
CA GLN A 281 6.43 10.82 16.98
C GLN A 281 7.57 10.77 15.97
N GLU A 282 8.75 10.27 16.36
CA GLU A 282 9.87 10.07 15.44
C GLU A 282 9.50 9.13 14.29
N ILE A 283 8.76 8.05 14.57
CA ILE A 283 8.26 7.13 13.53
C ILE A 283 7.30 7.85 12.58
N LYS A 284 6.39 8.68 13.10
CA LYS A 284 5.52 9.52 12.25
C LYS A 284 6.31 10.51 11.39
N VAL A 285 7.38 11.09 11.93
CA VAL A 285 8.28 11.98 11.16
C VAL A 285 9.00 11.19 10.05
N LEU A 286 9.47 9.98 10.34
CA LEU A 286 10.09 9.11 9.34
C LEU A 286 9.11 8.72 8.24
N GLN A 287 7.88 8.33 8.60
CA GLN A 287 6.81 8.04 7.65
C GLN A 287 6.55 9.24 6.74
N LYS A 288 6.43 10.46 7.28
CA LYS A 288 6.26 11.69 6.49
C LYS A 288 7.44 11.96 5.56
N LYS A 289 8.67 11.72 6.03
CA LYS A 289 9.87 11.87 5.21
C LYS A 289 9.84 10.91 4.02
N ILE A 290 9.57 9.62 4.25
CA ILE A 290 9.50 8.62 3.19
C ILE A 290 8.33 8.93 2.25
N GLN A 291 7.16 9.30 2.79
CA GLN A 291 6.01 9.69 1.99
C GLN A 291 6.31 10.85 1.04
N SER A 292 7.13 11.83 1.44
CA SER A 292 7.51 12.95 0.58
C SER A 292 8.39 12.55 -0.62
N THR A 293 8.92 11.33 -0.60
CA THR A 293 9.75 10.76 -1.67
C THR A 293 9.02 9.71 -2.52
N LEU A 294 7.78 9.35 -2.14
CA LEU A 294 6.91 8.47 -2.93
C LEU A 294 6.25 9.30 -4.03
#